data_AF-A0A7W5FGM7-F1
#
_entry.id   AF-A0A7W5FGM7-F1
#
_cell.length_a   1.000
_cell.length_b   1.000
_cell.length_c   1.000
_cell.angle_alpha   90.00
_cell.angle_beta   90.00
_cell.angle_gamma   90.00
#
_symmetry.space_group_name_H-M   'P 1'
#
loop_
_entity.id
_entity.type
_entity.pdbx_description
1 polymer ?
#
loop_
_entity_poly.entity_id
_entity_poly.type
_entity_poly.pdbx_seq_one_letter_code
_entity_poly.pdbx_strand_id
1 'polypeptide(L)'
;MASKTSNEAVQALRQQQKAEETALLAVLGAVGTVEQARQRRAAELAALDAAVSEAEAGEDAALAVLGTLMPADRAGRLAGVTPTRMQQALRRAAADTVTGRLEALTGETAAVRRRGRPPGTGTPRQGRRGVVRVEAGSTTDDEHHDQQERGDGGQGDADDREHPAASDDGAA
;
A
#
# COMPACT_ATOMS: atom_id res chain seq x y z
N MET A 1 3.15 83.69 -9.80
CA MET A 1 3.96 82.57 -10.33
C MET A 1 3.87 81.32 -9.45
N ALA A 2 4.04 81.42 -8.12
CA ALA A 2 4.02 80.27 -7.20
C ALA A 2 2.71 79.43 -7.16
N SER A 3 1.54 80.00 -7.48
CA SER A 3 0.25 79.26 -7.45
C SER A 3 -0.02 78.41 -8.70
N LYS A 4 0.67 78.67 -9.82
CA LYS A 4 0.52 77.85 -11.05
C LYS A 4 1.34 76.58 -10.93
N THR A 5 2.56 76.69 -10.42
CA THR A 5 3.47 75.56 -10.17
C THR A 5 2.95 74.61 -9.09
N SER A 6 2.27 75.11 -8.05
CA SER A 6 1.66 74.25 -7.03
C SER A 6 0.46 73.47 -7.57
N ASN A 7 -0.31 74.04 -8.51
CA ASN A 7 -1.46 73.38 -9.11
C ASN A 7 -1.03 72.27 -10.09
N GLU A 8 0.03 72.50 -10.87
CA GLU A 8 0.64 71.49 -11.74
C GLU A 8 1.20 70.31 -10.94
N ALA A 9 1.89 70.56 -9.83
CA ALA A 9 2.40 69.51 -8.94
C ALA A 9 1.28 68.64 -8.34
N VAL A 10 0.15 69.25 -7.95
CA VAL A 10 -1.02 68.53 -7.44
C VAL A 10 -1.70 67.71 -8.55
N GLN A 11 -1.77 68.22 -9.78
CA GLN A 11 -2.30 67.48 -10.91
C GLN A 11 -1.43 66.28 -11.28
N ALA A 12 -0.10 66.45 -11.31
CA ALA A 12 0.85 65.37 -11.56
C ALA A 12 0.73 64.26 -10.50
N LEU A 13 0.64 64.63 -9.22
CA LEU A 13 0.46 63.66 -8.13
C LEU A 13 -0.85 62.87 -8.28
N ARG A 14 -1.96 63.52 -8.63
CA ARG A 14 -3.24 62.84 -8.85
C ARG A 14 -3.21 61.89 -10.04
N GLN A 15 -2.51 62.26 -11.11
CA GLN A 15 -2.34 61.38 -12.27
C GLN A 15 -1.50 60.16 -11.90
N GLN A 16 -0.44 60.35 -11.12
CA GLN A 16 0.38 59.25 -10.62
C GLN A 16 -0.43 58.32 -9.71
N GLN A 17 -1.19 58.85 -8.75
CA GLN A 17 -2.06 58.05 -7.87
C GLN A 17 -3.09 57.22 -8.66
N LYS A 18 -3.70 57.82 -9.69
CA LYS A 18 -4.64 57.10 -10.56
C LYS A 18 -3.96 55.98 -11.36
N ALA A 19 -2.72 56.18 -11.80
CA ALA A 19 -1.94 55.14 -12.48
C ALA A 19 -1.59 54.00 -11.50
N GLU A 20 -1.19 54.32 -10.28
CA GLU A 20 -0.90 53.35 -9.23
C GLU A 20 -2.14 52.53 -8.83
N GLU A 21 -3.30 53.17 -8.67
CA GLU A 21 -4.58 52.48 -8.43
C GLU A 21 -4.91 51.49 -9.54
N THR A 22 -4.74 51.91 -10.81
CA THR A 22 -5.00 51.05 -11.97
C THR A 22 -4.02 49.87 -12.00
N ALA A 23 -2.75 50.10 -11.68
CA ALA A 23 -1.73 49.06 -11.59
C ALA A 23 -2.05 48.06 -10.47
N LEU A 24 -2.49 48.52 -9.30
CA LEU A 24 -2.89 47.66 -8.19
C LEU A 24 -4.09 46.78 -8.55
N LEU A 25 -5.11 47.34 -9.20
CA LEU A 25 -6.26 46.55 -9.68
C LEU A 25 -5.84 45.49 -10.70
N ALA A 26 -4.91 45.82 -11.60
CA ALA A 26 -4.35 44.87 -12.55
C ALA A 26 -3.57 43.74 -11.85
N VAL A 27 -2.78 44.06 -10.82
CA VAL A 27 -2.06 43.08 -10.00
C VAL A 27 -3.05 42.17 -9.25
N LEU A 28 -4.09 42.73 -8.64
CA LEU A 28 -5.13 41.93 -7.98
C LEU A 28 -5.84 40.99 -8.96
N GLY A 29 -6.12 41.47 -10.18
CA GLY A 29 -6.63 40.64 -11.27
C GLY A 29 -5.68 39.50 -11.63
N ALA A 30 -4.38 39.79 -11.74
CA ALA A 30 -3.35 38.78 -12.03
C ALA A 30 -3.17 37.76 -10.90
N VAL A 31 -3.26 38.18 -9.63
CA VAL A 31 -3.24 37.26 -8.48
C VAL A 31 -4.45 36.31 -8.55
N GLY A 32 -5.63 36.84 -8.89
CA GLY A 32 -6.83 36.04 -9.08
C GLY A 32 -6.68 34.98 -10.18
N THR A 33 -6.08 35.32 -11.31
CA THR A 33 -5.85 34.34 -12.40
C THR A 33 -4.80 33.30 -12.03
N VAL A 34 -3.74 33.70 -11.32
CA VAL A 34 -2.72 32.76 -10.80
C VAL A 34 -3.34 31.78 -9.81
N GLU A 35 -4.19 32.24 -8.88
CA GLU A 35 -4.82 31.34 -7.92
C GLU A 35 -5.79 30.36 -8.61
N GLN A 36 -6.54 30.81 -9.61
CA GLN A 36 -7.37 29.92 -10.43
C GLN A 36 -6.53 28.87 -11.18
N ALA A 37 -5.40 29.27 -11.77
CA ALA A 37 -4.48 28.34 -12.43
C ALA A 37 -3.89 27.33 -11.43
N ARG A 38 -3.53 27.79 -10.22
CA ARG A 38 -3.05 26.93 -9.13
C ARG A 38 -4.11 25.90 -8.72
N GLN A 39 -5.36 26.32 -8.57
CA GLN A 39 -6.46 25.42 -8.22
C GLN A 39 -6.73 24.36 -9.29
N ARG A 40 -6.74 24.75 -10.57
CA ARG A 40 -6.86 23.79 -11.68
C ARG A 40 -5.73 22.78 -11.67
N ARG A 41 -4.49 23.26 -11.50
CA ARG A 41 -3.32 22.39 -11.44
C ARG A 41 -3.36 21.44 -10.25
N ALA A 42 -3.80 21.90 -9.08
CA ALA A 42 -3.96 21.04 -7.91
C ALA A 42 -5.00 19.94 -8.14
N ALA A 43 -6.12 20.26 -8.81
CA ALA A 43 -7.13 19.27 -9.18
C ALA A 43 -6.60 18.24 -10.20
N GLU A 44 -5.84 18.68 -11.20
CA GLU A 44 -5.18 17.78 -12.16
C GLU A 44 -4.19 16.84 -11.47
N LEU A 45 -3.38 17.35 -10.54
CA LEU A 45 -2.44 16.53 -9.77
C LEU A 45 -3.19 15.51 -8.91
N ALA A 46 -4.25 15.91 -8.20
CA ALA A 46 -5.07 14.98 -7.43
C ALA A 46 -5.70 13.87 -8.30
N ALA A 47 -6.13 14.21 -9.52
CA ALA A 47 -6.64 13.23 -10.47
C ALA A 47 -5.55 12.27 -10.96
N LEU A 48 -4.33 12.75 -11.18
CA LEU A 48 -3.18 11.91 -11.52
C LEU A 48 -2.77 11.00 -10.36
N ASP A 49 -2.72 11.52 -9.14
CA ASP A 49 -2.40 10.73 -7.95
C ASP A 49 -3.44 9.61 -7.72
N ALA A 50 -4.73 9.90 -7.96
CA ALA A 50 -5.78 8.90 -7.93
C ALA A 50 -5.58 7.83 -9.03
N ALA A 51 -5.28 8.24 -10.26
CA ALA A 51 -5.04 7.32 -11.37
C ALA A 51 -3.80 6.43 -11.14
N VAL A 52 -2.72 6.99 -10.57
CA VAL A 52 -1.53 6.23 -10.18
C VAL A 52 -1.88 5.24 -9.08
N SER A 53 -2.62 5.66 -8.05
CA SER A 53 -3.04 4.78 -6.96
C SER A 53 -3.92 3.62 -7.46
N GLU A 54 -4.84 3.89 -8.41
CA GLU A 54 -5.66 2.87 -9.05
C GLU A 54 -4.82 1.89 -9.88
N ALA A 55 -3.83 2.39 -10.62
CA ALA A 55 -2.92 1.55 -11.39
C ALA A 55 -2.06 0.66 -10.49
N GLU A 56 -1.50 1.21 -9.41
CA GLU A 56 -0.73 0.47 -8.40
C GLU A 56 -1.59 -0.62 -7.74
N ALA A 57 -2.84 -0.30 -7.37
CA ALA A 57 -3.77 -1.28 -6.82
C ALA A 57 -4.11 -2.39 -7.84
N GLY A 58 -4.23 -2.04 -9.12
CA GLY A 58 -4.45 -2.97 -10.22
C GLY A 58 -3.28 -3.93 -10.44
N GLU A 59 -2.05 -3.42 -10.36
CA GLU A 59 -0.80 -4.18 -10.41
C GLU A 59 -0.67 -5.11 -9.18
N ASP A 60 -0.89 -4.59 -7.98
CA ASP A 60 -0.86 -5.37 -6.74
C ASP A 60 -1.85 -6.54 -6.80
N ALA A 61 -3.07 -6.29 -7.30
CA ALA A 61 -4.06 -7.33 -7.50
C ALA A 61 -3.62 -8.37 -8.55
N ALA A 62 -2.99 -7.95 -9.65
CA ALA A 62 -2.49 -8.88 -10.67
C ALA A 62 -1.36 -9.77 -10.13
N LEU A 63 -0.39 -9.18 -9.41
CA LEU A 63 0.69 -9.90 -8.75
C LEU A 63 0.14 -10.85 -7.68
N ALA A 64 -0.84 -10.42 -6.89
CA ALA A 64 -1.48 -11.26 -5.89
C ALA A 64 -2.19 -12.47 -6.53
N VAL A 65 -2.93 -12.27 -7.64
CA VAL A 65 -3.54 -13.37 -8.41
C VAL A 65 -2.46 -14.35 -8.90
N LEU A 66 -1.37 -13.86 -9.50
CA LEU A 66 -0.26 -14.72 -9.94
C LEU A 66 0.35 -15.51 -8.77
N GLY A 67 0.59 -14.86 -7.64
CA GLY A 67 1.12 -15.48 -6.42
C GLY A 67 0.18 -16.49 -5.76
N THR A 68 -1.13 -16.42 -6.02
CA THR A 68 -2.09 -17.45 -5.58
C THR A 68 -2.16 -18.65 -6.51
N LEU A 69 -1.88 -18.48 -7.80
CA LEU A 69 -1.94 -19.55 -8.81
C LEU A 69 -0.65 -20.38 -8.87
N MET A 70 0.49 -19.82 -8.45
CA MET A 70 1.77 -20.52 -8.48
C MET A 70 2.71 -20.05 -7.36
N PRO A 71 3.78 -20.82 -7.03
CA PRO A 71 4.75 -20.41 -6.02
C PRO A 71 5.37 -19.04 -6.31
N ALA A 72 5.56 -18.24 -5.25
CA ALA A 72 5.98 -16.84 -5.34
C ALA A 72 7.29 -16.63 -6.14
N ASP A 73 8.25 -17.56 -6.04
CA ASP A 73 9.53 -17.45 -6.77
C ASP A 73 9.36 -17.65 -8.29
N ARG A 74 8.41 -18.50 -8.70
CA ARG A 74 8.07 -18.70 -10.11
C ARG A 74 7.25 -17.52 -10.64
N ALA A 75 6.28 -17.06 -9.86
CA ALA A 75 5.48 -15.88 -10.19
C ALA A 75 6.38 -14.63 -10.33
N GLY A 76 7.32 -14.42 -9.40
CA GLY A 76 8.25 -13.30 -9.41
C GLY A 76 9.13 -13.28 -10.65
N ARG A 77 9.72 -14.43 -11.02
CA ARG A 77 10.51 -14.55 -12.26
C ARG A 77 9.68 -14.27 -13.52
N LEU A 78 8.43 -14.72 -13.56
CA LEU A 78 7.56 -14.55 -14.73
C LEU A 78 7.07 -13.10 -14.87
N ALA A 79 6.78 -12.44 -13.75
CA ALA A 79 6.39 -11.04 -13.73
C ALA A 79 7.59 -10.06 -13.75
N GLY A 80 8.84 -10.56 -13.70
CA GLY A 80 10.04 -9.72 -13.65
C GLY A 80 10.17 -8.91 -12.35
N VAL A 81 9.58 -9.38 -11.24
CA VAL A 81 9.57 -8.70 -9.94
C VAL A 81 10.27 -9.51 -8.86
N THR A 82 10.77 -8.82 -7.84
CA THR A 82 11.43 -9.48 -6.70
C THR A 82 10.43 -10.25 -5.83
N PRO A 83 10.87 -11.30 -5.11
CA PRO A 83 10.00 -12.01 -4.15
C PRO A 83 9.40 -11.07 -3.09
N THR A 84 10.15 -10.07 -2.64
CA THR A 84 9.67 -9.06 -1.68
C THR A 84 8.52 -8.23 -2.25
N ARG A 85 8.61 -7.77 -3.51
CA ARG A 85 7.53 -7.02 -4.19
C ARG A 85 6.27 -7.88 -4.32
N MET A 86 6.43 -9.16 -4.66
CA MET A 86 5.34 -10.13 -4.75
C MET A 86 4.62 -10.30 -3.39
N GLN A 87 5.38 -10.47 -2.30
CA GLN A 87 4.81 -10.58 -0.95
C GLN A 87 4.11 -9.30 -0.50
N GLN A 88 4.65 -8.14 -0.87
CA GLN A 88 4.03 -6.85 -0.59
C GLN A 88 2.70 -6.68 -1.33
N ALA A 89 2.66 -7.04 -2.62
CA ALA A 89 1.44 -7.04 -3.42
C ALA A 89 0.37 -7.98 -2.83
N LEU A 90 0.75 -9.20 -2.42
CA LEU A 90 -0.16 -10.14 -1.74
C LEU A 90 -0.77 -9.57 -0.44
N ARG A 91 -0.02 -8.75 0.29
CA ARG A 91 -0.50 -8.09 1.52
C ARG A 91 -1.41 -6.90 1.23
N ARG A 92 -1.06 -6.09 0.23
CA ARG A 92 -1.77 -4.84 -0.11
C ARG A 92 -3.01 -5.04 -0.97
N ALA A 93 -3.02 -6.04 -1.85
CA ALA A 93 -4.15 -6.30 -2.73
C ALA A 93 -5.43 -6.56 -1.93
N ALA A 94 -6.52 -5.91 -2.36
CA ALA A 94 -7.84 -6.13 -1.80
C ALA A 94 -8.30 -7.58 -2.07
N ALA A 95 -8.69 -8.29 -1.01
CA ALA A 95 -9.06 -9.70 -1.11
C ALA A 95 -10.22 -9.92 -2.10
N ASP A 96 -11.23 -9.05 -2.07
CA ASP A 96 -12.41 -9.14 -2.95
C ASP A 96 -12.04 -9.02 -4.43
N THR A 97 -11.15 -8.09 -4.76
CA THR A 97 -10.62 -7.91 -6.13
C THR A 97 -9.84 -9.13 -6.59
N VAL A 98 -9.01 -9.71 -5.72
CA VAL A 98 -8.25 -10.93 -6.05
C VAL A 98 -9.18 -12.12 -6.22
N THR A 99 -10.16 -12.31 -5.34
CA THR A 99 -11.14 -13.41 -5.43
C THR A 99 -11.98 -13.31 -6.68
N GLY A 100 -12.50 -12.12 -7.03
CA GLY A 100 -13.31 -11.93 -8.22
C GLY A 100 -12.52 -12.16 -9.51
N ARG A 101 -11.25 -11.73 -9.55
CA ARG A 101 -10.36 -12.01 -10.68
C ARG A 101 -10.00 -13.49 -10.79
N LEU A 102 -9.80 -14.18 -9.68
CA LEU A 102 -9.56 -15.63 -9.67
C LEU A 102 -10.79 -16.37 -10.17
N GLU A 103 -11.97 -16.07 -9.65
CA GLU A 103 -13.25 -16.65 -10.09
C GLU A 103 -13.48 -16.43 -11.59
N ALA A 104 -13.21 -15.23 -12.11
CA ALA A 104 -13.31 -14.93 -13.53
C ALA A 104 -12.33 -15.75 -14.41
N LEU A 105 -11.16 -16.10 -13.88
CA LEU A 105 -10.13 -16.85 -14.61
C LEU A 105 -10.30 -18.36 -14.52
N THR A 106 -10.75 -18.88 -13.37
CA THR A 106 -10.83 -20.33 -13.10
C THR A 106 -12.24 -20.89 -13.19
N GLY A 107 -13.27 -20.03 -13.15
CA GLY A 107 -14.68 -20.45 -13.04
C GLY A 107 -15.03 -21.09 -11.70
N GLU A 108 -14.11 -21.07 -10.73
CA GLU A 108 -14.26 -21.68 -9.41
C GLU A 108 -14.12 -20.61 -8.32
N THR A 109 -15.08 -20.57 -7.39
CA THR A 109 -15.03 -19.69 -6.22
C THR A 109 -14.07 -20.25 -5.18
N ALA A 110 -12.77 -20.03 -5.37
CA ALA A 110 -11.80 -20.23 -4.32
C ALA A 110 -11.93 -19.08 -3.31
N ALA A 111 -12.61 -19.32 -2.19
CA ALA A 111 -12.57 -18.39 -1.06
C ALA A 111 -11.11 -18.23 -0.62
N VAL A 112 -10.50 -17.09 -0.93
CA VAL A 112 -9.13 -16.74 -0.49
C VAL A 112 -9.19 -16.53 1.02
N ARG A 113 -9.14 -17.62 1.78
CA ARG A 113 -9.00 -17.60 3.23
C ARG A 113 -7.59 -17.18 3.56
N ARG A 114 -7.37 -15.86 3.69
CA ARG A 114 -6.19 -15.32 4.34
C ARG A 114 -6.04 -16.01 5.69
N ARG A 115 -4.95 -16.76 5.88
CA ARG A 115 -4.61 -17.34 7.19
C ARG A 115 -4.19 -16.19 8.12
N GLY A 116 -5.18 -15.52 8.68
CA GLY A 116 -5.06 -14.57 9.78
C GLY A 116 -6.13 -14.90 10.79
N ARG A 117 -5.96 -16.02 11.52
CA ARG A 117 -6.80 -16.32 12.68
C ARG A 117 -6.08 -15.78 13.93
N PRO A 118 -6.64 -14.81 14.66
CA PRO A 118 -6.17 -14.50 16.00
C PRO A 118 -6.40 -15.72 16.91
N PRO A 119 -5.48 -16.03 17.85
CA PRO A 119 -5.59 -17.23 18.67
C PRO A 119 -6.70 -17.00 19.70
N GLY A 120 -7.86 -17.61 19.51
CA GLY A 120 -8.90 -17.55 20.53
C GLY A 120 -10.30 -17.89 20.04
N THR A 121 -10.86 -18.91 20.67
CA THR A 121 -12.29 -19.25 20.75
C THR A 121 -12.95 -19.78 19.46
N GLY A 122 -13.15 -21.10 19.46
CA GLY A 122 -13.98 -21.82 18.51
C GLY A 122 -13.85 -23.31 18.79
N THR A 123 -14.80 -23.82 19.57
CA THR A 123 -14.95 -25.21 20.01
C THR A 123 -14.80 -26.24 18.86
N PRO A 124 -14.26 -27.45 19.13
CA PRO A 124 -14.05 -28.45 18.10
C PRO A 124 -15.39 -29.07 17.69
N ARG A 125 -15.86 -28.79 16.48
CA ARG A 125 -16.99 -29.54 15.91
C ARG A 125 -16.43 -30.74 15.14
N GLN A 126 -16.53 -31.91 15.76
CA GLN A 126 -16.47 -33.21 15.08
C GLN A 126 -17.47 -33.23 13.92
N GLY A 127 -17.02 -33.71 12.76
CA GLY A 127 -17.86 -33.91 11.59
C GLY A 127 -17.07 -34.41 10.39
N ARG A 128 -16.94 -35.73 10.28
CA ARG A 128 -16.39 -36.44 9.11
C ARG A 128 -17.12 -36.06 7.82
N ARG A 129 -16.37 -35.70 6.77
CA ARG A 129 -16.31 -36.34 5.44
C ARG A 129 -15.90 -35.33 4.35
N GLY A 130 -14.94 -35.74 3.52
CA GLY A 130 -14.78 -35.26 2.14
C GLY A 130 -13.70 -34.20 1.93
N VAL A 131 -12.42 -34.57 2.06
CA VAL A 131 -11.35 -33.88 1.32
C VAL A 131 -10.56 -34.95 0.57
N VAL A 132 -10.62 -34.90 -0.75
CA VAL A 132 -9.78 -35.71 -1.64
C VAL A 132 -8.35 -35.21 -1.45
N ARG A 133 -7.52 -36.04 -0.83
CA ARG A 133 -6.07 -35.88 -0.80
C ARG A 133 -5.55 -36.37 -2.15
N VAL A 134 -5.04 -35.47 -2.98
CA VAL A 134 -4.22 -35.85 -4.13
C VAL A 134 -2.85 -36.22 -3.56
N GLU A 135 -2.65 -37.50 -3.26
CA GLU A 135 -1.33 -38.04 -2.99
C GLU A 135 -0.60 -38.21 -4.31
N ALA A 136 0.58 -37.60 -4.40
CA ALA A 136 1.53 -37.83 -5.47
C ALA A 136 1.95 -39.30 -5.48
N GLY A 137 2.02 -39.88 -6.68
CA GLY A 137 2.25 -41.29 -6.92
C GLY A 137 3.52 -41.85 -6.27
N SER A 138 3.31 -42.88 -5.45
CA SER A 138 3.83 -44.25 -5.58
C SER A 138 4.96 -44.51 -6.59
N THR A 139 6.14 -44.82 -6.04
CA THR A 139 7.18 -45.81 -6.43
C THR A 139 8.20 -45.72 -5.28
N THR A 140 8.55 -46.74 -4.47
CA THR A 140 8.96 -48.13 -4.73
C THR A 140 9.01 -48.87 -3.38
N ASP A 141 8.88 -50.21 -3.44
CA ASP A 141 9.17 -51.17 -2.39
C ASP A 141 10.61 -51.06 -1.84
N ASP A 142 10.82 -51.29 -0.54
CA ASP A 142 11.80 -52.27 -0.03
C ASP A 142 11.80 -52.38 1.51
N GLU A 143 12.35 -53.50 1.97
CA GLU A 143 12.07 -54.27 3.18
C GLU A 143 12.75 -53.83 4.51
N HIS A 144 12.13 -54.29 5.61
CA HIS A 144 12.69 -54.76 6.89
C HIS A 144 13.99 -54.16 7.49
N HIS A 145 13.92 -53.63 8.73
CA HIS A 145 14.55 -54.25 9.92
C HIS A 145 14.22 -53.51 11.24
N ASP A 146 14.02 -54.32 12.29
CA ASP A 146 14.02 -53.96 13.70
C ASP A 146 15.27 -53.16 14.12
N GLN A 147 15.09 -52.19 15.02
CA GLN A 147 15.70 -52.27 16.35
C GLN A 147 15.24 -51.16 17.29
N GLN A 148 14.79 -51.60 18.45
CA GLN A 148 14.69 -50.83 19.69
C GLN A 148 16.08 -50.31 20.06
N GLU A 149 16.21 -49.05 20.49
CA GLU A 149 17.02 -48.72 21.66
C GLU A 149 16.47 -47.47 22.36
N ARG A 150 16.49 -47.57 23.69
CA ARG A 150 16.08 -46.57 24.67
C ARG A 150 17.16 -45.51 24.78
N GLY A 151 16.76 -44.26 24.94
CA GLY A 151 17.66 -43.15 25.25
C GLY A 151 16.93 -42.11 26.08
N ASP A 152 17.04 -42.29 27.38
CA ASP A 152 16.55 -41.44 28.46
C ASP A 152 17.42 -40.18 28.60
N GLY A 153 16.85 -39.10 29.15
CA GLY A 153 17.63 -38.00 29.73
C GLY A 153 17.59 -36.66 29.01
N GLY A 154 17.08 -35.64 29.69
CA GLY A 154 17.32 -34.24 29.31
C GLY A 154 16.33 -33.21 29.85
N GLN A 155 16.04 -33.22 31.15
CA GLN A 155 15.48 -32.05 31.85
C GLN A 155 16.48 -30.89 31.79
N GLY A 156 16.00 -29.72 31.37
CA GLY A 156 16.71 -28.46 31.47
C GLY A 156 15.70 -27.37 31.83
N ASP A 157 15.57 -27.14 33.14
CA ASP A 157 14.88 -26.01 33.76
C ASP A 157 15.39 -24.68 33.17
N ALA A 158 14.47 -23.80 32.78
CA ALA A 158 14.18 -22.55 33.46
C ALA A 158 15.43 -21.69 33.75
N ASP A 159 15.54 -20.56 33.07
CA ASP A 159 15.87 -19.33 33.78
C ASP A 159 15.41 -18.09 33.02
N ASP A 160 14.61 -17.33 33.75
CA ASP A 160 14.29 -15.93 33.64
C ASP A 160 15.39 -15.06 33.02
N ARG A 161 14.98 -14.14 32.15
CA ARG A 161 15.46 -12.76 32.23
C ARG A 161 14.48 -11.77 31.62
N GLU A 162 13.95 -11.01 32.57
CA GLU A 162 13.12 -9.83 32.52
C GLU A 162 13.54 -8.77 31.48
N HIS A 163 12.51 -8.12 30.91
CA HIS A 163 12.57 -6.77 30.34
C HIS A 163 12.85 -5.73 31.45
N PRO A 164 13.51 -4.60 31.15
CA PRO A 164 12.80 -3.36 30.75
C PRO A 164 13.51 -2.64 29.58
N ALA A 165 12.82 -2.02 28.62
CA ALA A 165 12.12 -0.73 28.65
C ALA A 165 13.03 0.51 28.82
N ALA A 166 12.92 1.41 27.82
CA ALA A 166 13.15 2.85 27.82
C ALA A 166 14.57 3.42 28.01
N SER A 167 15.05 4.13 26.99
CA SER A 167 15.63 5.46 27.17
C SER A 167 15.31 6.28 25.92
N ASP A 168 14.32 7.14 26.10
CA ASP A 168 14.10 8.41 25.39
C ASP A 168 15.11 9.44 25.92
N ASP A 169 15.15 10.63 25.30
CA ASP A 169 16.00 11.81 25.55
C ASP A 169 17.37 11.80 24.83
N GLY A 170 17.75 12.77 23.98
CA GLY A 170 17.29 14.15 23.82
C GLY A 170 18.42 15.13 24.16
N ALA A 171 19.06 15.71 23.14
CA ALA A 171 19.80 16.99 23.16
C ALA A 171 20.24 17.27 21.71
N ALA A 172 19.61 18.20 20.99
CA ALA A 172 19.86 19.66 21.03
C ALA A 172 21.26 20.03 20.54
#